data_AF-A0A653B7R3-F1
#
_entry.id   AF-A0A653B7R3-F1
#
_cell.length_a   1.000
_cell.length_b   1.000
_cell.length_c   1.000
_cell.angle_alpha   90.00
_cell.angle_beta   90.00
_cell.angle_gamma   90.00
#
_symmetry.space_group_name_H-M   'P 1'
#
loop_
_entity.id
_entity.type
_entity.pdbx_description
1 polymer ?
#
loop_
_entity_poly.entity_id
_entity_poly.type
_entity_poly.pdbx_seq_one_letter_code
_entity_poly.pdbx_strand_id
1 'polypeptide(L)' 'MSRTDPQFKLRVPPELRAKIEQSAFASRRSMNSEVVIRLEASYAQDKAAKEGTHEQA' A
#
# COMPACT_ATOMS: atom_id res chain seq x y z
N MET A 1 23.89 -6.54 -2.07
CA MET A 1 22.59 -7.22 -2.21
C MET A 1 21.70 -6.31 -3.03
N SER A 2 21.67 -6.53 -4.34
CA SER A 2 20.95 -5.71 -5.32
C SER A 2 19.45 -5.76 -5.02
N ARG A 3 18.84 -4.62 -4.66
CA ARG A 3 17.37 -4.52 -4.64
C ARG A 3 16.91 -4.61 -6.09
N THR A 4 16.31 -5.74 -6.45
CA THR A 4 15.82 -6.09 -7.79
C THR A 4 14.53 -5.36 -8.16
N ASP A 5 13.94 -4.62 -7.23
CA ASP A 5 12.68 -3.93 -7.44
C ASP A 5 12.89 -2.64 -8.27
N PRO A 6 12.17 -2.47 -9.39
CA PRO A 6 12.25 -1.26 -10.19
C PRO A 6 11.78 -0.04 -9.38
N GLN A 7 12.56 1.05 -9.42
CA GLN A 7 12.19 2.27 -8.72
C GLN A 7 10.97 2.93 -9.39
N PHE A 8 9.85 2.95 -8.67
CA PHE A 8 8.62 3.58 -9.13
C PHE A 8 8.55 5.04 -8.69
N LYS A 9 8.61 5.98 -9.65
CA LYS A 9 8.46 7.42 -9.38
C LYS A 9 6.98 7.79 -9.29
N LEU A 10 6.37 7.54 -8.13
CA LEU A 10 4.99 7.92 -7.85
C LEU A 10 4.87 9.45 -7.67
N ARG A 11 4.00 10.10 -8.45
CA ARG A 11 3.60 11.48 -8.21
C ARG A 11 2.49 11.50 -7.16
N VAL A 12 2.81 11.97 -5.96
CA VAL A 12 1.87 12.07 -4.84
C VAL A 12 1.61 13.54 -4.50
N PRO A 13 0.35 13.94 -4.28
CA PRO A 13 0.02 15.24 -3.72
C PRO A 13 0.70 15.44 -2.35
N PRO A 14 1.06 16.68 -1.98
CA PRO A 14 1.77 16.96 -0.73
C PRO A 14 0.98 16.52 0.51
N GLU A 15 -0.34 16.68 0.50
CA GLU A 15 -1.20 16.23 1.60
C GLU A 15 -1.14 14.71 1.82
N LEU A 16 -1.16 13.95 0.72
CA LEU A 16 -1.10 12.49 0.79
C LEU A 16 0.28 12.03 1.26
N ARG A 17 1.33 12.70 0.81
CA ARG A 17 2.70 12.43 1.26
C ARG A 17 2.86 12.64 2.76
N ALA A 18 2.33 13.74 3.31
CA ALA A 18 2.36 14.01 4.75
C ALA A 18 1.60 12.95 5.56
N LYS A 19 0.44 12.48 5.06
CA LYS A 19 -0.31 11.38 5.70
C LYS A 19 0.48 10.07 5.72
N ILE A 20 1.18 9.74 4.63
CA ILE A 20 2.04 8.55 4.54
C ILE A 20 3.21 8.67 5.51
N GLU A 21 3.84 9.84 5.59
CA GLU A 21 4.97 10.10 6.48
C GLU A 21 4.59 9.97 7.96
N GLN A 22 3.45 10.54 8.38
CA GLN A 22 2.92 10.32 9.73
C GLN A 22 2.59 8.85 9.99
N SER A 23 1.94 8.17 9.04
CA SER A 23 1.61 6.73 9.18
C SER A 23 2.86 5.87 9.33
N ALA A 24 3.89 6.16 8.53
CA ALA A 24 5.17 5.47 8.55
C ALA A 24 5.91 5.69 9.87
N PHE A 25 5.91 6.93 10.37
CA PHE A 25 6.49 7.28 11.66
C PHE A 25 5.78 6.56 12.82
N ALA A 26 4.45 6.62 12.85
CA ALA A 26 3.64 5.93 13.85
C ALA A 26 3.86 4.40 13.82
N SER A 27 4.07 3.85 12.64
CA SER A 27 4.32 2.42 12.43
C SER A 27 5.79 2.01 12.58
N ARG A 28 6.71 2.95 12.84
CA ARG A 28 8.17 2.76 12.84
C ARG A 28 8.70 2.04 11.60
N ARG A 29 8.14 2.38 10.44
CA ARG A 29 8.51 1.81 9.13
C ARG A 29 9.02 2.91 8.20
N SER A 30 9.75 2.52 7.16
CA SER A 30 10.10 3.45 6.09
C SER A 30 8.84 3.87 5.31
N MET A 31 8.83 5.07 4.74
CA MET A 31 7.73 5.53 3.88
C MET A 31 7.45 4.52 2.76
N ASN A 32 8.49 3.93 2.17
CA ASN A 32 8.33 2.93 1.12
C ASN A 32 7.60 1.68 1.63
N SER A 33 8.01 1.16 2.79
CA SER A 33 7.36 0.00 3.41
C SER A 33 5.89 0.27 3.76
N GLU A 34 5.58 1.47 4.25
CA GLU A 34 4.20 1.84 4.58
C GLU A 34 3.32 1.94 3.34
N VAL A 35 3.84 2.52 2.24
CA VAL A 35 3.13 2.58 0.96
C VAL A 35 2.85 1.18 0.41
N VAL A 36 3.87 0.30 0.41
CA VAL A 36 3.71 -1.08 -0.06
C VAL A 36 2.65 -1.83 0.75
N ILE A 37 2.74 -1.81 2.07
CA ILE A 37 1.77 -2.50 2.96
C ILE A 37 0.35 -1.97 2.72
N ARG A 38 0.17 -0.66 2.58
CA ARG A 38 -1.16 -0.07 2.36
C ARG A 38 -1.73 -0.45 1.00
N LEU A 39 -0.89 -0.51 -0.04
CA LEU A 39 -1.30 -0.97 -1.36
C LEU A 39 -1.68 -2.46 -1.32
N GLU A 40 -0.81 -3.32 -0.77
CA GLU A 40 -1.07 -4.76 -0.61
C GLU A 40 -2.36 -5.02 0.16
N ALA A 41 -2.56 -4.31 1.28
CA ALA A 41 -3.80 -4.39 2.05
C ALA A 41 -5.01 -3.95 1.21
N SER A 42 -4.91 -2.86 0.46
CA SER A 42 -6.01 -2.40 -0.40
C SER A 42 -6.38 -3.41 -1.48
N TYR A 43 -5.38 -4.06 -2.11
CA TYR A 43 -5.63 -5.10 -3.10
C TYR A 43 -6.17 -6.40 -2.48
N ALA A 44 -5.70 -6.77 -1.28
CA ALA A 44 -6.23 -7.91 -0.55
C ALA A 44 -7.71 -7.70 -0.15
N GLN A 45 -8.07 -6.48 0.25
CA GLN A 45 -9.47 -6.11 0.53
C GLN A 45 -10.34 -6.12 -0.74
N ASP A 46 -9.84 -5.59 -1.86
CA ASP A 46 -10.56 -5.63 -3.15
C ASP A 46 -10.80 -7.08 -3.62
N LYS A 47 -9.80 -7.96 -3.44
CA LYS A 47 -9.92 -9.38 -3.73
C LYS A 47 -10.96 -10.07 -2.85
N ALA A 48 -10.90 -9.84 -1.52
CA ALA A 48 -11.86 -10.40 -0.58
C ALA A 48 -13.30 -9.92 -0.87
N ALA A 49 -13.47 -8.66 -1.26
CA ALA A 49 -14.77 -8.10 -1.64
C ALA A 49 -15.34 -8.75 -2.93
N LYS A 50 -14.48 -9.10 -3.89
CA LYS A 50 -14.90 -9.76 -5.13
C LYS A 50 -15.19 -11.25 -4.97
N GLU A 51 -14.46 -11.94 -4.11
CA GLU A 51 -14.64 -13.39 -3.88
C GLU A 51 -15.87 -13.69 -3.01
N GLY A 52 -16.30 -12.75 -2.16
CA GLY A 52 -17.53 -12.87 -1.37
C GLY A 52 -18.85 -12.78 -2.14
N THR A 53 -18.82 -12.58 -3.48
CA THR A 53 -20.04 -12.48 -4.31
C THR A 53 -20.32 -13.74 -5.13
N HIS A 54 -19.47 -14.77 -5.06
CA HIS A 54 -19.58 -15.95 -5.93
C HIS A 54 -19.81 -17.29 -5.22
N GLU A 55 -20.49 -17.29 -4.07
CA GLU A 55 -20.97 -18.52 -3.43
C GLU A 55 -22.47 -18.41 -3.10
N GLN A 56 -23.30 -18.71 -4.11
CA GLN A 56 -24.64 -19.31 -4.00
C GLN A 56 -25.18 -19.56 -5.41
N ALA A 57 -24.98 -20.78 -5.90
CA ALA A 57 -25.73 -21.40 -7.00
C ALA A 57 -26.05 -22.84 -6.60
#